data_AF-A0A7C7LVK5-F1
#
_entry.id   AF-A0A7C7LVK5-F1
#
_cell.length_a   1.000
_cell.length_b   1.000
_cell.length_c   1.000
_cell.angle_alpha   90.00
_cell.angle_beta   90.00
_cell.angle_gamma   90.00
#
_symmetry.space_group_name_H-M   'P 1'
#
loop_
_entity.id
_entity.type
_entity.pdbx_description
1 polymer ?
#
loop_
_entity_poly.entity_id
_entity_poly.type
_entity_poly.pdbx_seq_one_letter_code
_entity_poly.pdbx_strand_id
1 'polypeptide(L)'
;MAEYPLLALTVIIAAVLFDAALKTKIIFSRSFYLTLAALTVMTLIATQFLDGLPIVEYNHQNTLAVRLGYMPIEDLSYTIAACIITPAVWRKLHE
;
A
#
# COMPACT_ATOMS: atom_id res chain seq x y z
N MET A 1 11.10 -3.02 -18.33
CA MET A 1 9.64 -3.01 -18.57
C MET A 1 8.99 -2.60 -17.25
N ALA A 2 7.81 -1.97 -17.25
CA ALA A 2 7.19 -1.45 -16.02
C ALA A 2 6.64 -2.57 -15.12
N GLU A 3 7.53 -3.31 -14.45
CA GLU A 3 7.22 -4.48 -13.63
C GLU A 3 6.63 -4.10 -12.26
N TYR A 4 7.13 -3.04 -11.62
CA TYR A 4 6.70 -2.65 -10.28
C TYR A 4 5.23 -2.19 -10.20
N PRO A 5 4.69 -1.42 -11.18
CA PRO A 5 3.26 -1.12 -11.23
C PRO A 5 2.37 -2.36 -11.34
N LEU A 6 2.82 -3.36 -12.10
CA LEU A 6 2.08 -4.59 -12.28
C LEU A 6 2.04 -5.38 -10.97
N LEU A 7 3.17 -5.46 -10.26
CA LEU A 7 3.25 -6.06 -8.93
C LEU A 7 2.39 -5.29 -7.92
N ALA A 8 2.49 -3.96 -7.90
CA ALA A 8 1.69 -3.09 -7.04
C ALA A 8 0.19 -3.31 -7.26
N LEU A 9 -0.26 -3.36 -8.51
CA LEU A 9 -1.65 -3.66 -8.85
C LEU A 9 -2.06 -5.06 -8.41
N THR A 10 -1.20 -6.07 -8.63
CA THR A 10 -1.44 -7.46 -8.21
C THR A 10 -1.60 -7.55 -6.70
N VAL A 11 -0.78 -6.84 -5.93
CA VAL A 11 -0.86 -6.77 -4.46
C VAL A 11 -2.17 -6.12 -4.01
N ILE A 12 -2.58 -5.01 -4.63
CA ILE A 12 -3.86 -4.35 -4.31
C ILE A 12 -5.03 -5.28 -4.62
N ILE A 13 -5.04 -5.92 -5.80
CA ILE A 13 -6.08 -6.87 -6.19
C ILE A 13 -6.11 -8.04 -5.20
N ALA A 14 -4.97 -8.62 -4.86
CA ALA A 14 -4.88 -9.72 -3.91
C ALA A 14 -5.43 -9.31 -2.53
N ALA A 15 -5.11 -8.11 -2.04
CA ALA A 15 -5.62 -7.61 -0.76
C ALA A 15 -7.15 -7.42 -0.78
N VAL A 16 -7.71 -6.88 -1.86
CA VAL A 16 -9.17 -6.71 -2.03
C VAL A 16 -9.86 -8.07 -2.12
N LEU A 17 -9.30 -9.02 -2.90
CA LEU A 17 -9.82 -10.39 -2.98
C LEU A 17 -9.75 -11.10 -1.63
N PHE A 18 -8.71 -10.82 -0.83
CA PHE A 18 -8.57 -11.36 0.52
C PHE A 18 -9.66 -10.84 1.47
N ASP A 19 -9.93 -9.53 1.48
CA ASP A 19 -11.06 -8.95 2.25
C ASP A 19 -12.42 -9.52 1.81
N ALA A 20 -12.59 -9.73 0.50
CA ALA A 20 -13.80 -10.34 -0.05
C ALA A 20 -13.94 -11.82 0.34
N ALA A 21 -12.85 -12.60 0.29
CA ALA A 21 -12.83 -14.01 0.67
C ALA A 21 -13.15 -14.21 2.16
N LEU A 22 -12.63 -13.33 3.02
CA LEU A 22 -12.94 -13.32 4.45
C LEU A 22 -14.31 -12.69 4.75
N LYS A 23 -14.97 -12.07 3.76
CA LYS A 23 -16.25 -11.37 3.89
C LYS A 23 -16.22 -10.27 4.96
N THR A 24 -15.05 -9.70 5.23
CA THR A 24 -14.86 -8.69 6.27
C THR A 24 -15.33 -7.30 5.85
N LYS A 25 -15.44 -7.01 4.55
CA LYS A 25 -15.95 -5.74 4.00
C LYS A 25 -15.23 -4.51 4.57
N ILE A 26 -13.93 -4.64 4.87
CA ILE A 26 -13.11 -3.56 5.44
C ILE A 26 -13.11 -2.34 4.52
N ILE A 27 -12.98 -2.55 3.21
CA ILE A 27 -12.87 -1.49 2.20
C ILE A 27 -14.08 -0.55 2.13
N PHE A 28 -15.24 -0.98 2.66
CA PHE A 28 -16.46 -0.19 2.69
C PHE A 28 -16.66 0.57 4.00
N SER A 29 -15.77 0.39 4.98
CA SER A 29 -15.88 1.05 6.28
C SER A 29 -15.31 2.47 6.25
N ARG A 30 -15.97 3.41 6.94
CA ARG A 30 -15.42 4.77 7.11
C ARG A 30 -14.07 4.76 7.82
N SER A 31 -13.89 3.87 8.79
CA SER A 31 -12.65 3.70 9.53
C SER A 31 -11.49 3.32 8.60
N PHE A 32 -11.71 2.49 7.58
CA PHE A 32 -10.70 2.16 6.59
C PHE A 32 -10.14 3.41 5.89
N TYR A 33 -11.00 4.32 5.41
CA TYR A 33 -10.53 5.53 4.73
C TYR A 33 -9.78 6.48 5.68
N LEU A 34 -10.17 6.56 6.95
CA LEU A 34 -9.44 7.34 7.95
C LEU A 34 -8.06 6.74 8.23
N THR A 35 -7.99 5.42 8.43
CA THR A 35 -6.72 4.70 8.62
C THR A 35 -5.83 4.82 7.39
N LEU A 36 -6.39 4.66 6.19
CA LEU A 36 -5.67 4.78 4.93
C LEU A 36 -5.09 6.18 4.77
N ALA A 37 -5.87 7.23 5.03
CA ALA A 37 -5.40 8.60 4.95
C ALA A 37 -4.25 8.86 5.95
N ALA A 38 -4.43 8.47 7.22
CA ALA A 38 -3.41 8.65 8.26
C ALA A 38 -2.12 7.88 7.94
N LEU A 39 -2.22 6.60 7.56
CA LEU A 39 -1.06 5.79 7.22
C LEU A 39 -0.40 6.22 5.91
N THR A 40 -1.16 6.75 4.94
CA THR A 40 -0.58 7.31 3.72
C THR A 40 0.25 8.54 4.04
N VAL A 41 -0.25 9.46 4.88
CA VAL A 41 0.52 10.63 5.32
C VAL A 41 1.80 10.21 6.04
N MET A 42 1.69 9.27 6.98
CA MET A 42 2.86 8.73 7.69
C MET A 42 3.86 8.04 6.75
N THR A 43 3.35 7.27 5.78
CA THR A 43 4.16 6.60 4.76
C THR A 43 4.93 7.63 3.94
N LEU A 44 4.24 8.66 3.43
CA LEU A 44 4.88 9.71 2.63
C LEU A 44 5.98 10.42 3.42
N ILE A 45 5.74 10.76 4.68
CA ILE A 45 6.75 11.36 5.55
C ILE A 45 7.94 10.41 5.68
N ALA A 46 7.70 9.15 6.07
CA ALA A 46 8.76 8.17 6.28
C ALA A 46 9.58 7.93 5.01
N THR A 47 8.93 7.82 3.85
CA THR A 47 9.62 7.53 2.58
C THR A 47 10.39 8.74 2.08
N GLN A 48 9.95 9.98 2.35
CA GLN A 48 10.80 11.14 2.07
C GLN A 48 12.13 11.10 2.85
N PHE A 49 12.12 10.62 4.10
CA PHE A 49 13.34 10.48 4.88
C PHE A 49 14.18 9.30 4.43
N LEU A 50 13.58 8.12 4.23
CA LEU A 50 14.30 6.89 3.91
C LEU A 50 14.86 6.90 2.48
N ASP A 51 14.07 7.36 1.52
CA ASP A 51 14.45 7.38 0.09
C ASP A 51 15.23 8.65 -0.28
N GLY A 52 15.13 9.70 0.54
CA GLY A 52 15.96 10.89 0.42
C GLY A 52 17.40 10.65 0.90
N LEU A 53 17.62 9.60 1.69
CA LEU A 53 18.94 9.09 2.03
C LEU A 53 19.38 8.08 0.97
N PRO A 54 20.69 7.89 0.73
CA PRO A 54 21.21 6.88 -0.19
C PRO A 54 21.14 5.47 0.43
N ILE A 55 20.01 5.13 1.05
CA ILE A 55 19.70 3.86 1.69
C ILE A 55 18.83 3.02 0.76
N VAL A 56 17.92 3.66 0.02
CA VAL A 56 16.97 2.99 -0.88
C VAL A 56 17.21 3.47 -2.30
N GLU A 57 17.62 2.54 -3.17
CA GLU A 57 17.83 2.81 -4.60
C GLU A 57 16.76 2.13 -5.44
N TYR A 58 16.03 2.92 -6.22
CA TYR A 58 15.02 2.42 -7.16
C TYR A 58 15.60 2.28 -8.56
N ASN A 59 15.35 1.14 -9.22
CA ASN A 59 15.63 1.01 -10.65
C ASN A 59 14.57 1.77 -11.46
N HIS A 60 14.98 2.91 -12.02
CA HIS A 60 14.11 3.78 -12.83
C HIS A 60 13.50 3.11 -14.07
N GLN A 61 14.03 1.97 -14.53
CA GLN A 61 13.49 1.24 -15.68
C GLN A 61 12.24 0.41 -15.36
N ASN A 62 11.96 0.21 -14.06
CA ASN A 62 10.88 -0.66 -13.58
C ASN A 62 9.70 0.12 -12.97
N THR A 63 9.84 1.43 -12.76
CA THR A 63 8.82 2.33 -12.21
C THR A 63 8.09 3.11 -13.33
N LEU A 64 6.91 3.65 -13.03
CA LEU A 64 6.08 4.49 -13.91
C LEU A 64 6.66 5.89 -14.15
N ALA A 65 7.87 6.19 -13.64
CA ALA A 65 8.46 7.52 -13.57
C ALA A 65 7.63 8.58 -12.81
N VAL A 66 6.43 8.22 -12.30
CA VAL A 66 5.60 9.06 -11.43
C VAL A 66 6.08 8.90 -10.00
N ARG A 67 6.48 10.01 -9.37
CA ARG A 67 7.03 10.03 -8.01
C ARG A 67 6.28 11.01 -7.13
N LEU A 68 6.16 10.65 -5.85
CA LEU A 68 5.72 11.52 -4.76
C LEU A 68 6.96 11.88 -3.94
N GLY A 69 7.58 13.00 -4.30
CA GLY A 69 8.89 13.38 -3.79
C GLY A 69 9.96 12.37 -4.22
N TYR A 70 10.64 11.72 -3.27
CA TYR A 70 11.68 10.73 -3.56
C TYR A 70 11.14 9.32 -3.89
N MET A 71 9.91 8.99 -3.48
CA MET A 71 9.35 7.64 -3.64
C MET A 71 8.53 7.51 -4.94
N PRO A 72 8.59 6.38 -5.66
CA PRO A 72 7.61 6.03 -6.70
C PRO A 72 6.17 5.95 -6.16
N ILE A 73 5.18 6.30 -6.97
CA ILE A 73 3.77 6.28 -6.53
C ILE A 73 3.26 4.86 -6.22
N GLU A 74 3.82 3.86 -6.89
CA GLU A 74 3.40 2.46 -6.80
C GLU A 74 3.69 1.84 -5.45
N ASP A 75 4.65 2.39 -4.69
CA ASP A 75 4.96 1.92 -3.35
C ASP A 75 3.81 2.16 -2.37
N LEU A 76 2.88 3.08 -2.65
CA LEU A 76 1.66 3.20 -1.85
C LEU A 76 0.80 1.93 -1.84
N SER A 77 1.03 1.00 -2.79
CA SER A 77 0.34 -0.29 -2.83
C SER A 77 0.52 -1.11 -1.55
N TYR A 78 1.71 -1.10 -0.92
CA TYR A 78 1.92 -1.84 0.32
C TYR A 78 1.14 -1.22 1.48
N THR A 79 1.04 0.12 1.54
CA THR A 79 0.25 0.81 2.57
C THR A 79 -1.23 0.48 2.40
N ILE A 80 -1.74 0.47 1.17
CA ILE A 80 -3.12 0.05 0.88
C ILE A 80 -3.34 -1.40 1.31
N ALA A 81 -2.45 -2.31 0.93
CA ALA A 81 -2.56 -3.73 1.29
C ALA A 81 -2.52 -3.94 2.81
N ALA A 82 -1.62 -3.26 3.53
CA ALA A 82 -1.53 -3.32 4.98
C ALA A 82 -2.82 -2.81 5.66
N CYS A 83 -3.44 -1.74 5.13
CA CYS A 83 -4.71 -1.21 5.64
C CYS A 83 -5.89 -2.18 5.45
N ILE A 84 -5.81 -3.11 4.49
CA ILE A 84 -6.87 -4.10 4.22
C ILE A 84 -6.59 -5.40 4.98
N ILE A 85 -5.42 -6.00 4.78
CA ILE A 85 -5.08 -7.33 5.25
C ILE A 85 -5.02 -7.37 6.78
N THR A 86 -4.37 -6.40 7.41
CA THR A 86 -4.16 -6.38 8.88
C THR A 86 -5.49 -6.43 9.65
N PRO A 87 -6.45 -5.51 9.42
CA PRO A 87 -7.74 -5.59 10.10
C PRO A 87 -8.60 -6.78 9.65
N ALA A 88 -8.48 -7.25 8.40
CA ALA A 88 -9.23 -8.43 7.93
C ALA A 88 -8.79 -9.70 8.68
N VAL A 89 -7.48 -9.91 8.85
CA VAL A 89 -6.92 -11.01 9.65
C VAL A 89 -7.32 -10.86 11.11
N TRP A 90 -7.16 -9.66 11.68
CA TRP A 90 -7.51 -9.41 13.07
C TRP A 90 -8.97 -9.73 13.36
N ARG A 91 -9.89 -9.26 12.51
CA ARG A 91 -11.32 -9.53 12.66
C ARG A 91 -11.61 -11.02 12.63
N LYS A 92 -11.00 -11.76 11.69
CA LYS A 92 -11.21 -13.21 11.60
C LYS A 92 -10.64 -14.00 12.77
N LEU A 93 -9.57 -13.52 13.40
CA LEU A 93 -9.01 -14.16 14.58
C LEU A 93 -9.87 -13.93 15.84
N HIS A 94 -10.66 -12.85 15.85
CA HIS A 94 -11.49 -12.44 17.00
C HIS A 94 -13.00 -12.62 16.77
N GLU A 95 -13.40 -13.31 15.70
CA GLU A 95 -14.76 -13.80 15.45
C GLU A 95 -14.95 -15.18 16.08
#